data_AF-A0A954NKW9-F1
#
_entry.id   AF-A0A954NKW9-F1
#
_cell.length_a   1.000
_cell.length_b   1.000
_cell.length_c   1.000
_cell.angle_alpha   90.00
_cell.angle_beta   90.00
_cell.angle_gamma   90.00
#
_symmetry.space_group_name_H-M   'P 1'
#
loop_
_entity.id
_entity.type
_entity.pdbx_description
1 polymer ?
#
loop_
_entity_poly.entity_id
_entity_poly.type
_entity_poly.pdbx_seq_one_letter_code
_entity_poly.pdbx_strand_id
1 'polypeptide(L)'
;LGQDAAKLAAAAGKNAAPGTELVFAETDEFHPFVSVEQMMPFVPFVRCRNVDEAIDKAQHYEHGFRHTSIIHSHNVRNMTRMGRILDTTLFVKNGPCMAALGLGGEGYLSFSIAGPTGEGVTTPMTFTRERRCSMIDDLRIVGKPAE
;
A
#
# COMPACT_ATOMS: atom_id res chain seq x y z
N LEU A 1 -4.66 -13.79 15.74
CA LEU A 1 -4.59 -12.56 14.92
C LEU A 1 -5.87 -12.49 14.08
N GLY A 2 -6.44 -11.31 13.84
CA GLY A 2 -7.71 -11.17 13.11
C GLY A 2 -8.99 -11.54 13.86
N GLN A 3 -9.09 -11.27 15.17
CA GLN A 3 -10.36 -11.45 15.90
C GLN A 3 -11.37 -10.36 15.54
N ASP A 4 -12.66 -10.70 15.62
CA ASP A 4 -13.76 -9.76 15.32
C ASP A 4 -13.69 -8.50 16.18
N ALA A 5 -14.14 -7.37 15.62
CA ALA A 5 -14.19 -6.08 16.29
C ALA A 5 -14.96 -6.15 17.63
N ALA A 6 -16.03 -6.95 17.71
CA ALA A 6 -16.80 -7.15 18.94
C ALA A 6 -15.98 -7.82 20.05
N LYS A 7 -15.09 -8.76 19.73
CA LYS A 7 -14.20 -9.38 20.71
C LYS A 7 -13.12 -8.41 21.18
N LEU A 8 -12.60 -7.57 20.28
CA LEU A 8 -11.65 -6.50 20.63
C LEU A 8 -12.29 -5.49 21.57
N ALA A 9 -13.52 -5.06 21.28
CA ALA A 9 -14.29 -4.17 22.15
C ALA A 9 -14.49 -4.79 23.54
N ALA A 10 -14.88 -6.07 23.61
CA ALA A 10 -15.07 -6.78 24.87
C ALA A 10 -13.79 -6.86 25.69
N ALA A 11 -12.64 -7.13 25.05
CA ALA A 11 -11.33 -7.13 25.71
C ALA A 11 -10.96 -5.74 26.27
N ALA A 12 -11.43 -4.65 25.64
CA ALA A 12 -11.30 -3.28 26.15
C ALA A 12 -12.39 -2.88 27.17
N GLY A 13 -13.20 -3.82 27.65
CA GLY A 13 -14.28 -3.56 28.61
C GLY A 13 -15.47 -2.81 28.00
N LYS A 14 -15.65 -2.87 26.69
CA LYS A 14 -16.76 -2.25 25.95
C LYS A 14 -17.63 -3.30 25.28
N ASN A 15 -18.91 -3.02 25.16
CA ASN A 15 -19.83 -3.86 24.39
C ASN A 15 -20.02 -3.24 23.01
N ALA A 16 -19.83 -4.04 21.96
CA ALA A 16 -20.15 -3.67 20.58
C ALA A 16 -21.21 -4.63 20.05
N ALA A 17 -22.09 -4.15 19.17
CA ALA A 17 -23.16 -4.96 18.61
C ALA A 17 -22.58 -6.09 17.72
N PRO A 18 -23.27 -7.24 17.62
CA PRO A 18 -22.94 -8.26 16.62
C PRO A 18 -22.92 -7.63 15.22
N GLY A 19 -21.91 -7.97 14.40
CA GLY A 19 -21.73 -7.39 13.07
C GLY A 19 -20.97 -6.06 13.03
N THR A 20 -20.46 -5.56 14.17
CA THR A 20 -19.50 -4.44 14.16
C THR A 20 -18.27 -4.83 13.34
N GLU A 21 -17.91 -4.04 12.34
CA GLU A 21 -16.81 -4.34 11.41
C GLU A 21 -15.47 -3.76 11.84
N LEU A 22 -15.48 -2.65 12.59
CA LEU A 22 -14.28 -1.90 12.94
C LEU A 22 -14.42 -1.22 14.30
N VAL A 23 -13.37 -1.29 15.13
CA VAL A 23 -13.17 -0.40 16.28
C VAL A 23 -12.15 0.67 15.90
N PHE A 24 -12.36 1.90 16.35
CA PHE A 24 -11.39 2.99 16.14
C PHE A 24 -11.31 3.87 17.38
N ALA A 25 -10.16 4.49 17.62
CA ALA A 25 -9.98 5.39 18.75
C ALA A 25 -8.88 6.42 18.47
N GLU A 26 -9.06 7.62 19.01
CA GLU A 26 -7.97 8.60 19.11
C GLU A 26 -6.99 8.12 20.17
N THR A 27 -5.70 8.08 19.84
CA THR A 27 -4.64 7.73 20.78
C THR A 27 -3.52 8.76 20.74
N ASP A 28 -2.65 8.73 21.75
CA ASP A 28 -1.31 9.27 21.58
C ASP A 28 -0.48 8.38 20.64
N GLU A 29 0.68 8.88 20.24
CA GLU A 29 1.57 8.20 19.29
C GLU A 29 2.38 7.04 19.91
N PHE A 30 2.43 6.97 21.25
CA PHE A 30 3.14 5.93 21.98
C PHE A 30 2.27 4.71 22.27
N HIS A 31 0.98 4.78 21.95
CA HIS A 31 0.08 3.64 22.08
C HIS A 31 0.57 2.45 21.23
N PRO A 32 0.68 1.23 21.78
CA PRO A 32 1.28 0.08 21.08
C PRO A 32 0.66 -0.25 19.72
N PHE A 33 -0.64 0.04 19.55
CA PHE A 33 -1.35 -0.19 18.29
C PHE A 33 -0.98 0.78 17.17
N VAL A 34 -0.31 1.90 17.47
CA VAL A 34 0.19 2.83 16.44
C VAL A 34 1.48 2.28 15.83
N SER A 35 2.41 1.82 16.68
CA SER A 35 3.73 1.39 16.22
C SER A 35 3.79 -0.03 15.66
N VAL A 36 2.86 -0.91 16.04
CA VAL A 36 2.93 -2.33 15.67
C VAL A 36 1.82 -2.70 14.69
N GLU A 37 2.16 -3.49 13.67
CA GLU A 37 1.19 -4.10 12.77
C GLU A 37 0.34 -5.14 13.51
N GLN A 38 -0.96 -4.88 13.66
CA GLN A 38 -1.84 -5.72 14.47
C GLN A 38 -2.48 -6.88 13.69
N MET A 39 -2.73 -6.68 12.38
CA MET A 39 -3.61 -7.52 11.58
C MET A 39 -4.96 -7.80 12.28
N MET A 40 -5.62 -6.74 12.77
CA MET A 40 -6.89 -6.79 13.49
C MET A 40 -7.81 -5.64 13.05
N PRO A 41 -9.15 -5.78 13.16
CA PRO A 41 -10.12 -4.74 12.83
C PRO A 41 -10.19 -3.63 13.91
N PHE A 42 -9.04 -3.03 14.17
CA PHE A 42 -8.89 -1.86 15.03
C PHE A 42 -8.02 -0.80 14.33
N VAL A 43 -8.47 0.44 14.29
CA VAL A 43 -7.73 1.58 13.68
C VAL A 43 -7.47 2.65 14.75
N PRO A 44 -6.24 2.77 15.28
CA PRO A 44 -5.86 3.94 16.04
C PRO A 44 -5.67 5.12 15.09
N PHE A 45 -6.00 6.32 15.54
CA PHE A 45 -5.62 7.54 14.83
C PHE A 45 -4.97 8.53 15.79
N VAL A 46 -3.89 9.16 15.31
CA VAL A 46 -3.16 10.19 16.04
C VAL A 46 -3.49 11.54 15.41
N ARG A 47 -3.97 12.47 16.22
CA ARG A 47 -4.25 13.83 15.76
C ARG A 47 -2.94 14.59 15.53
N CYS A 48 -2.81 15.19 14.34
CA CYS A 48 -1.68 16.04 13.98
C CYS A 48 -2.15 17.49 13.86
N ARG A 49 -1.26 18.47 14.11
CA ARG A 49 -1.59 19.90 13.99
C ARG A 49 -1.80 20.33 12.53
N ASN A 50 -1.06 19.74 11.61
CA ASN A 50 -1.11 20.05 10.18
C ASN A 50 -0.67 18.86 9.33
N VAL A 51 -0.75 19.02 8.00
CA VAL A 51 -0.41 17.96 7.03
C VAL A 51 1.08 17.61 7.03
N ASP A 52 1.96 18.55 7.31
CA ASP A 52 3.40 18.28 7.32
C ASP A 52 3.75 17.36 8.49
N GLU A 53 3.25 17.66 9.69
CA GLU A 53 3.38 16.78 10.86
C GLU A 53 2.77 15.39 10.59
N ALA A 54 1.61 15.34 9.92
CA ALA A 54 0.98 14.07 9.59
C ALA A 54 1.83 13.22 8.63
N ILE A 55 2.47 13.84 7.63
CA ILE A 55 3.37 13.15 6.70
C ILE A 55 4.63 12.67 7.41
N ASP A 56 5.22 13.51 8.27
CA ASP A 56 6.44 13.16 9.01
C ASP A 56 6.18 11.99 9.98
N LYS A 57 5.04 12.01 10.69
CA LYS A 57 4.62 10.88 11.53
C LYS A 57 4.31 9.64 10.70
N ALA A 58 3.62 9.77 9.56
CA ALA A 58 3.35 8.64 8.68
C ALA A 58 4.64 7.99 8.18
N GLN A 59 5.66 8.78 7.82
CA GLN A 59 6.98 8.26 7.46
C GLN A 59 7.64 7.52 8.63
N HIS A 60 7.60 8.10 9.83
CA HIS A 60 8.19 7.49 11.02
C HIS A 60 7.56 6.12 11.34
N TYR A 61 6.23 6.04 11.35
CA TYR A 61 5.48 4.83 11.70
C TYR A 61 5.32 3.82 10.55
N GLU A 62 5.77 4.15 9.35
CA GLU A 62 5.96 3.17 8.26
C GLU A 62 7.19 2.28 8.51
N HIS A 63 8.08 2.68 9.43
CA HIS A 63 9.31 1.97 9.82
C HIS A 63 10.33 1.76 8.68
N GLY A 64 10.12 2.40 7.54
CA GLY A 64 10.97 2.23 6.36
C GLY A 64 10.79 0.88 5.67
N PHE A 65 9.69 0.17 5.92
CA PHE A 65 9.35 -1.05 5.19
C PHE A 65 9.07 -0.80 3.72
N ARG A 66 8.72 0.44 3.37
CA ARG A 66 8.35 0.91 2.03
C ARG A 66 7.28 0.01 1.38
N HIS A 67 6.33 -0.48 2.17
CA HIS A 67 5.34 -1.44 1.69
C HIS A 67 4.11 -0.72 1.12
N THR A 68 3.28 -0.12 1.98
CA THR A 68 2.03 0.53 1.57
C THR A 68 1.81 1.82 2.36
N SER A 69 1.38 2.88 1.68
CA SER A 69 0.85 4.08 2.34
C SER A 69 -0.40 4.62 1.63
N ILE A 70 -1.22 5.36 2.37
CA ILE A 70 -2.53 5.85 1.92
C ILE A 70 -2.68 7.31 2.33
N ILE A 71 -3.19 8.15 1.43
CA ILE A 71 -3.55 9.54 1.72
C ILE A 71 -4.96 9.86 1.25
N HIS A 72 -5.70 10.59 2.08
CA HIS A 72 -6.95 11.26 1.69
C HIS A 72 -6.69 12.77 1.65
N SER A 73 -6.64 13.35 0.45
CA SER A 73 -6.41 14.77 0.20
C SER A 73 -6.86 15.18 -1.20
N HIS A 74 -7.41 16.39 -1.34
CA HIS A 74 -7.62 17.02 -2.65
C HIS A 74 -6.44 17.89 -3.11
N ASN A 75 -5.45 18.11 -2.24
CA ASN A 75 -4.27 18.93 -2.58
C ASN A 75 -3.18 18.07 -3.22
N VAL A 76 -2.95 18.26 -4.52
CA VAL A 76 -1.93 17.53 -5.29
C VAL A 76 -0.52 17.72 -4.76
N ARG A 77 -0.20 18.87 -4.15
CA ARG A 77 1.13 19.11 -3.58
C ARG A 77 1.35 18.26 -2.34
N ASN A 78 0.34 18.10 -1.50
CA ASN A 78 0.39 17.22 -0.32
C ASN A 78 0.53 15.77 -0.74
N MET A 79 -0.29 15.31 -1.70
CA MET A 79 -0.19 13.95 -2.25
C MET A 79 1.19 13.68 -2.86
N THR A 80 1.73 14.65 -3.60
CA THR A 80 3.05 14.53 -4.23
C THR A 80 4.18 14.50 -3.19
N ARG A 81 4.10 15.35 -2.15
CA ARG A 81 5.08 15.37 -1.05
C ARG A 81 5.10 14.05 -0.32
N MET A 82 3.94 13.56 0.13
CA MET A 82 3.83 12.29 0.85
C MET A 82 4.34 11.12 0.00
N GLY A 83 3.90 11.02 -1.26
CA GLY A 83 4.32 9.92 -2.14
C GLY A 83 5.83 9.86 -2.38
N ARG A 84 6.51 11.01 -2.44
CA ARG A 84 7.98 11.07 -2.59
C ARG A 84 8.74 10.72 -1.32
N ILE A 85 8.23 11.15 -0.16
CA ILE A 85 8.94 11.01 1.12
C ILE A 85 8.78 9.59 1.68
N LEU A 86 7.59 8.99 1.54
CA LEU A 86 7.34 7.64 2.04
C LEU A 86 7.90 6.56 1.10
N ASP A 87 7.94 6.82 -0.20
CA ASP A 87 8.59 5.95 -1.20
C ASP A 87 8.15 4.46 -1.10
N THR A 88 6.88 4.26 -0.79
CA THR A 88 6.27 2.94 -0.60
C THR A 88 5.94 2.30 -1.95
N THR A 89 6.05 0.97 -2.02
CA THR A 89 5.70 0.16 -3.19
C THR A 89 4.27 0.43 -3.66
N LEU A 90 3.32 0.54 -2.73
CA LEU A 90 1.93 0.89 -3.00
C LEU A 90 1.58 2.24 -2.37
N PHE A 91 1.11 3.19 -3.18
CA PHE A 91 0.64 4.49 -2.69
C PHE A 91 -0.77 4.80 -3.19
N VAL A 92 -1.75 4.72 -2.29
CA VAL A 92 -3.17 4.95 -2.59
C VAL A 92 -3.56 6.40 -2.28
N LYS A 93 -4.30 7.03 -3.19
CA LYS A 93 -4.83 8.39 -3.02
C LYS A 93 -6.35 8.37 -3.11
N ASN A 94 -7.03 8.82 -2.06
CA ASN A 94 -8.49 8.98 -2.01
C ASN A 94 -9.30 7.70 -2.27
N GLY A 95 -8.81 6.54 -1.81
CA GLY A 95 -9.49 5.25 -2.00
C GLY A 95 -9.11 4.24 -0.91
N PRO A 96 -9.82 3.09 -0.85
CA PRO A 96 -9.49 2.02 0.08
C PRO A 96 -8.13 1.39 -0.26
N CYS A 97 -7.46 0.78 0.73
CA CYS A 97 -6.13 0.17 0.55
C CYS A 97 -6.07 -0.84 -0.60
N MET A 98 -7.14 -1.61 -0.80
CA MET A 98 -7.25 -2.63 -1.85
C MET A 98 -7.29 -2.06 -3.27
N ALA A 99 -7.51 -0.75 -3.44
CA ALA A 99 -7.47 -0.10 -4.74
C ALA A 99 -6.08 -0.19 -5.39
N ALA A 100 -5.01 -0.30 -4.60
CA ALA A 100 -3.65 -0.53 -5.12
C ALA A 100 -3.45 -1.92 -5.75
N LEU A 101 -4.40 -2.84 -5.57
CA LEU A 101 -4.36 -4.22 -6.07
C LEU A 101 -5.45 -4.49 -7.12
N GLY A 102 -5.95 -3.44 -7.79
CA GLY A 102 -6.97 -3.56 -8.84
C GLY A 102 -8.39 -3.77 -8.33
N LEU A 103 -8.65 -3.72 -7.02
CA LEU A 103 -9.99 -3.84 -6.44
C LEU A 103 -10.61 -2.46 -6.19
N GLY A 104 -11.19 -1.89 -7.25
CA GLY A 104 -11.76 -0.53 -7.22
C GLY A 104 -10.77 0.59 -7.59
N GLY A 105 -9.56 0.22 -7.98
CA GLY A 105 -8.59 1.09 -8.64
C GLY A 105 -8.09 0.45 -9.93
N GLU A 106 -7.43 1.23 -10.79
CA GLU A 106 -6.80 0.74 -12.02
C GLU A 106 -5.58 -0.15 -11.71
N GLY A 107 -5.31 -1.13 -12.57
CA GLY A 107 -4.17 -2.04 -12.44
C GLY A 107 -4.56 -3.51 -12.36
N TYR A 108 -3.59 -4.37 -12.04
CA TYR A 108 -3.77 -5.82 -11.91
C TYR A 108 -3.67 -6.28 -10.46
N LEU A 109 -4.27 -7.44 -10.16
CA LEU A 109 -4.27 -8.05 -8.83
C LEU A 109 -3.07 -8.99 -8.65
N SER A 110 -2.41 -8.89 -7.49
CA SER A 110 -1.53 -9.92 -6.93
C SER A 110 -1.61 -9.89 -5.40
N PHE A 111 -1.40 -11.05 -4.77
CA PHE A 111 -1.24 -11.16 -3.32
C PHE A 111 0.24 -11.28 -2.89
N SER A 112 1.16 -11.17 -3.85
CA SER A 112 2.59 -11.09 -3.60
C SER A 112 3.08 -9.69 -3.99
N ILE A 113 3.53 -8.93 -2.99
CA ILE A 113 4.09 -7.59 -3.13
C ILE A 113 5.54 -7.66 -2.69
N ALA A 114 6.46 -7.56 -3.65
CA ALA A 114 7.88 -7.69 -3.44
C ALA A 114 8.52 -6.33 -3.13
N GLY A 115 8.49 -5.94 -1.85
CA GLY A 115 9.10 -4.69 -1.37
C GLY A 115 10.64 -4.76 -1.33
N PRO A 116 11.26 -5.66 -0.53
CA PRO A 116 12.72 -5.67 -0.35
C PRO A 116 13.55 -5.93 -1.61
N THR A 117 13.02 -6.72 -2.55
CA THR A 117 13.69 -7.08 -3.81
C THR A 117 13.30 -6.17 -4.98
N GLY A 118 12.24 -5.37 -4.83
CA GLY A 118 11.92 -4.26 -5.73
C GLY A 118 11.05 -4.60 -6.95
N GLU A 119 10.56 -5.83 -7.11
CA GLU A 119 9.69 -6.19 -8.23
C GLU A 119 8.26 -5.62 -8.11
N GLY A 120 7.89 -5.12 -6.93
CA GLY A 120 6.58 -4.52 -6.69
C GLY A 120 5.44 -5.54 -6.70
N VAL A 121 4.31 -5.20 -7.31
CA VAL A 121 3.17 -6.12 -7.46
C VAL A 121 3.54 -7.18 -8.50
N THR A 122 3.76 -8.42 -8.05
CA THR A 122 4.30 -9.46 -8.92
C THR A 122 3.34 -9.83 -10.06
N THR A 123 3.88 -10.17 -11.22
CA THR A 123 3.14 -10.68 -12.38
C THR A 123 3.71 -12.04 -12.80
N PRO A 124 3.08 -12.76 -13.76
CA PRO A 124 3.73 -13.92 -14.35
C PRO A 124 5.14 -13.64 -14.89
N MET A 125 5.41 -12.42 -15.39
CA MET A 125 6.73 -12.03 -15.90
C MET A 125 7.80 -12.00 -14.79
N THR A 126 7.42 -11.66 -13.56
CA THR A 126 8.31 -11.66 -12.38
C THR A 126 8.94 -13.03 -12.13
N PHE A 127 8.28 -14.11 -12.55
CA PHE A 127 8.72 -15.49 -12.34
C PHE A 127 9.35 -16.14 -13.58
N THR A 128 9.74 -15.33 -14.57
CA THR A 128 10.38 -15.78 -15.81
C THR A 128 11.77 -15.21 -15.98
N ARG A 129 12.63 -15.92 -16.70
CA ARG A 129 13.98 -15.44 -17.06
C ARG A 129 13.90 -14.69 -18.39
N GLU A 130 14.31 -13.44 -18.42
CA GLU A 130 14.49 -12.71 -19.68
C GLU A 130 15.63 -13.35 -20.49
N ARG A 131 15.38 -13.66 -21.76
CA ARG A 131 16.37 -14.23 -22.68
C ARG A 131 16.55 -13.31 -23.89
N ARG A 132 17.77 -12.82 -24.08
CA ARG A 132 18.17 -12.11 -25.30
C ARG A 132 18.71 -13.11 -26.31
N CYS A 133 18.18 -13.09 -27.52
CA CYS A 133 18.66 -13.88 -28.64
C CYS A 133 19.02 -12.93 -29.79
N SER A 134 20.19 -13.13 -30.39
CA SER A 134 20.68 -12.33 -31.51
C SER A 134 21.00 -13.25 -32.66
N MET A 135 20.41 -12.97 -33.82
CA MET A 135 20.77 -13.61 -35.08
C MET A 135 21.75 -12.70 -35.82
N ILE A 136 22.96 -13.19 -36.03
CA ILE A 136 24.04 -12.44 -36.69
C ILE A 136 23.96 -12.71 -38.19
N ASP A 137 24.11 -11.67 -38.99
CA ASP A 137 24.11 -11.65 -40.46
C ASP A 137 22.82 -12.07 -41.18
N ASP A 138 21.89 -12.76 -40.51
CA ASP A 138 20.62 -13.26 -41.06
C ASP A 138 19.36 -12.55 -40.52
N LEU A 139 18.20 -12.84 -41.14
CA LEU A 139 16.85 -12.31 -40.81
C LEU A 139 16.70 -10.78 -40.82
N ARG A 140 17.59 -10.05 -41.49
CA ARG A 140 17.40 -8.63 -41.83
C ARG A 140 16.60 -8.48 -43.13
N ILE A 141 15.27 -8.59 -43.05
CA ILE A 141 14.36 -8.42 -44.20
C ILE A 141 14.10 -6.93 -44.45
N VAL A 142 14.65 -6.39 -45.52
CA VAL A 142 14.30 -5.08 -46.09
C VAL A 142 13.45 -5.32 -47.34
N GLY A 143 12.16 -4.99 -47.29
CA GLY A 143 11.26 -5.19 -48.44
C GLY A 143 11.70 -4.38 -49.67
N LYS A 144 11.64 -4.97 -50.87
CA LYS A 144 11.57 -4.20 -52.12
C LYS A 144 10.09 -3.85 -52.39
N PRO A 145 9.76 -2.64 -52.86
CA PRO A 145 8.42 -2.38 -53.38
C PRO A 145 8.16 -3.33 -54.56
N ALA A 146 6.94 -3.83 -54.69
CA ALA A 146 6.52 -4.58 -55.86
C ALA A 146 6.59 -3.68 -57.11
N GLU A 147 7.17 -4.20 -58.19
CA GLU A 147 7.15 -3.58 -59.54
C GLU A 147 5.72 -3.54 -60.11
#